data_AF-A0A646KH16-F1
#
_entry.id   AF-A0A646KH16-F1
#
_cell.length_a   1.000
_cell.length_b   1.000
_cell.length_c   1.000
_cell.angle_alpha   90.00
_cell.angle_beta   90.00
_cell.angle_gamma   90.00
#
_symmetry.space_group_name_H-M   'P 1'
#
loop_
_entity.id
_entity.type
_entity.pdbx_description
1 polymer ?
#
loop_
_entity_poly.entity_id
_entity_poly.type
_entity_poly.pdbx_seq_one_letter_code
_entity_poly.pdbx_strand_id
1 'polypeptide(L)'
;MSEETRPGHPDPGEDRGEEAVSEVLSALADPTRRRILDALAAHGRASATVLAAELPVSRQAIVKHLAVLSRAGLVTARREGREARYTVLTERLGVTARWMDRTASDWDARLAAIKQLAERPATEQGADTDSDTGGSSNDTGSDTGTGPG
;
A
#
# COMPACT_ATOMS: atom_id res chain seq x y z
N MET A 1 -8.72 -29.96 -4.98
CA MET A 1 -7.49 -29.33 -5.48
C MET A 1 -7.78 -27.85 -5.57
N SER A 2 -7.33 -27.08 -4.57
CA SER A 2 -7.58 -25.65 -4.50
C SER A 2 -6.64 -24.94 -5.46
N GLU A 3 -7.20 -24.25 -6.45
CA GLU A 3 -6.44 -23.32 -7.29
C GLU A 3 -6.04 -22.12 -6.44
N GLU A 4 -4.77 -22.14 -6.03
CA GLU A 4 -4.09 -21.05 -5.37
C GLU A 4 -4.02 -19.87 -6.34
N THR A 5 -4.81 -18.83 -6.04
CA THR A 5 -4.76 -17.52 -6.68
C THR A 5 -3.32 -17.02 -6.68
N ARG A 6 -2.62 -17.22 -7.80
CA ARG A 6 -1.28 -16.66 -7.97
C ARG A 6 -1.39 -15.13 -7.91
N PRO A 7 -0.58 -14.45 -7.09
CA PRO A 7 -0.50 -13.00 -7.13
C PRO A 7 -0.03 -12.60 -8.53
N GLY A 8 -0.72 -11.61 -9.12
CA GLY A 8 -0.45 -11.10 -10.46
C GLY A 8 1.02 -10.77 -10.62
N HIS A 9 1.63 -11.35 -11.65
CA HIS A 9 2.97 -11.00 -12.08
C HIS A 9 2.91 -9.55 -12.61
N PRO A 10 3.71 -8.62 -12.04
CA PRO A 10 3.70 -7.22 -12.48
C PRO A 10 4.14 -7.11 -13.95
N ASP A 11 3.55 -6.16 -14.67
CA ASP A 11 3.88 -5.85 -16.05
C ASP A 11 5.31 -5.28 -16.12
N PRO A 12 6.19 -5.68 -17.06
CA PRO A 12 7.53 -5.09 -17.21
C PRO A 12 7.54 -3.56 -17.45
N GLY A 13 6.39 -2.94 -17.70
CA GLY A 13 6.21 -1.49 -17.67
C GLY A 13 6.16 -0.88 -16.25
N GLU A 14 5.69 -1.62 -15.24
CA GLU A 14 5.57 -1.20 -13.83
C GLU A 14 6.94 -1.22 -13.12
N ASP A 15 7.82 -2.15 -13.50
CA ASP A 15 9.15 -2.38 -12.93
C ASP A 15 10.02 -1.10 -12.90
N ARG A 16 9.99 -0.31 -13.99
CA ARG A 16 10.74 0.96 -14.05
C ARG A 16 10.15 2.05 -13.14
N GLY A 17 8.85 1.99 -12.85
CA GLY A 17 8.19 2.88 -11.91
C GLY A 17 8.50 2.50 -10.46
N GLU A 18 8.50 1.20 -10.16
CA GLU A 18 8.82 0.67 -8.83
C GLU A 18 10.30 0.86 -8.46
N GLU A 19 11.23 0.63 -9.39
CA GLU A 19 12.65 0.93 -9.20
C GLU A 19 12.88 2.40 -8.87
N ALA A 20 12.24 3.31 -9.63
CA ALA A 20 12.32 4.75 -9.37
C ALA A 20 11.76 5.13 -7.98
N VAL A 21 10.67 4.49 -7.55
CA VAL A 21 10.11 4.68 -6.20
C VAL A 21 11.07 4.18 -5.13
N SER A 22 11.67 3.00 -5.32
CA SER A 22 12.64 2.41 -4.40
C SER A 22 13.88 3.29 -4.22
N GLU A 23 14.40 3.86 -5.30
CA GLU A 23 15.53 4.81 -5.26
C GLU A 23 15.20 6.07 -4.44
N VAL A 24 14.01 6.63 -4.64
CA VAL A 24 13.56 7.82 -3.90
C VAL A 24 13.40 7.50 -2.42
N LEU A 25 12.70 6.41 -2.08
CA LEU A 25 12.52 5.96 -0.70
C LEU A 25 13.87 5.73 0.00
N SER A 26 14.77 5.01 -0.66
CA SER A 26 16.13 4.76 -0.17
C SER A 26 16.90 6.06 0.02
N ALA A 27 16.78 7.01 -0.90
CA ALA A 27 17.39 8.32 -0.78
C ALA A 27 16.79 9.16 0.37
N LEU A 28 15.49 9.09 0.63
CA LEU A 28 14.84 9.87 1.69
C LEU A 28 14.94 9.25 3.08
N ALA A 29 15.28 7.96 3.20
CA ALA A 29 15.45 7.29 4.48
C ALA A 29 16.50 7.95 5.40
N ASP A 30 17.50 8.62 4.82
CA ASP A 30 18.56 9.29 5.56
C ASP A 30 18.16 10.72 5.98
N PRO A 31 18.30 11.07 7.27
CA PRO A 31 17.92 12.40 7.77
C PRO A 31 18.81 13.53 7.24
N THR A 32 20.09 13.27 6.98
CA THR A 32 21.01 14.27 6.42
C THR A 32 20.63 14.61 4.99
N ARG A 33 20.24 13.61 4.18
CA ARG A 33 19.76 13.84 2.81
C ARG A 33 18.48 14.67 2.78
N ARG A 34 17.56 14.45 3.72
CA ARG A 34 16.37 15.30 3.90
C ARG A 34 16.74 16.75 4.22
N ARG A 35 17.63 16.98 5.20
CA ARG A 35 18.12 18.33 5.53
C ARG A 35 18.81 19.03 4.36
N ILE A 36 19.56 18.30 3.54
CA ILE A 36 20.18 18.85 2.32
C ILE A 36 19.11 19.30 1.32
N LEU A 37 18.05 18.50 1.12
CA LEU A 37 16.93 18.88 0.25
C LEU A 37 16.20 20.13 0.80
N ASP A 38 15.94 20.18 2.11
CA ASP A 38 15.29 21.33 2.75
C ASP A 38 16.12 22.61 2.56
N ALA A 39 17.44 22.54 2.79
CA ALA A 39 18.35 23.66 2.58
C ALA A 39 18.37 24.08 1.09
N LEU A 40 18.46 23.13 0.16
CA LEU A 40 18.41 23.44 -1.28
C LEU A 40 17.08 24.06 -1.70
N ALA A 41 15.96 23.61 -1.13
CA ALA A 41 14.65 24.18 -1.40
C ALA A 41 14.54 25.62 -0.88
N ALA A 42 15.09 25.91 0.31
CA ALA A 42 15.12 27.25 0.89
C ALA A 42 15.96 28.23 0.06
N HIS A 43 17.10 27.79 -0.47
CA HIS A 43 17.97 28.61 -1.33
C HIS A 43 17.52 28.67 -2.80
N GLY A 44 16.70 27.71 -3.24
CA GLY A 44 16.37 27.44 -4.64
C GLY A 44 17.53 26.85 -5.45
N ARG A 45 18.74 27.38 -5.29
CA ARG A 45 19.97 26.86 -5.92
C ARG A 45 21.19 27.14 -5.04
N ALA A 46 21.98 26.11 -4.72
CA ALA A 46 23.19 26.26 -3.90
C ALA A 46 24.34 25.33 -4.35
N SER A 47 25.58 25.65 -3.99
CA SER A 47 26.73 24.76 -4.19
C SER A 47 26.97 23.90 -2.94
N ALA A 48 27.75 22.81 -3.09
CA ALA A 48 28.12 21.97 -1.96
C ALA A 48 28.90 22.74 -0.87
N THR A 49 29.60 23.82 -1.25
CA THR A 49 30.32 24.68 -0.31
C THR A 49 29.35 25.49 0.56
N VAL A 50 28.29 26.06 -0.04
CA VAL A 50 27.24 26.80 0.69
C VAL A 50 26.53 25.88 1.67
N LEU A 51 26.11 24.69 1.21
CA LEU A 51 25.43 23.71 2.07
C LEU A 51 26.31 23.24 3.24
N ALA A 52 27.63 23.15 3.04
CA ALA A 52 28.59 22.77 4.09
C ALA A 52 28.79 23.85 5.16
N ALA A 53 28.46 25.10 4.85
CA ALA A 53 28.52 26.19 5.81
C ALA A 53 27.30 26.20 6.75
N GLU A 54 26.17 25.63 6.33
CA GLU A 54 24.90 25.67 7.06
C GLU A 54 24.58 24.36 7.80
N LEU A 55 25.08 23.24 7.29
CA LEU A 55 24.84 21.93 7.87
C LEU A 55 26.06 21.45 8.66
N PRO A 56 25.88 20.73 9.78
CA PRO A 56 26.97 20.16 10.57
C PRO A 56 27.56 18.91 9.88
N VAL A 57 27.90 19.02 8.59
CA VAL A 57 28.31 17.93 7.71
C VAL A 57 29.42 18.43 6.79
N SER A 58 30.48 17.64 6.61
CA SER A 58 31.59 18.04 5.75
C SER A 58 31.15 18.20 4.29
N ARG A 59 31.81 19.10 3.56
CA ARG A 59 31.60 19.28 2.12
C ARG A 59 31.74 17.99 1.33
N GLN A 60 32.68 17.12 1.70
CA GLN A 60 32.86 15.83 1.03
C GLN A 60 31.66 14.89 1.25
N ALA A 61 31.13 14.84 2.46
CA ALA A 61 29.93 14.07 2.77
C ALA A 61 28.70 14.64 2.03
N ILE A 62 28.57 15.96 1.95
CA ILE A 62 27.51 16.61 1.17
C ILE A 62 27.59 16.23 -0.32
N VAL A 63 28.77 16.25 -0.93
CA VAL A 63 28.93 15.81 -2.34
C VAL A 63 28.50 14.36 -2.53
N LYS A 64 28.85 13.47 -1.58
CA LYS A 64 28.38 12.06 -1.62
C LYS A 64 26.86 11.97 -1.52
N HIS A 65 26.25 12.71 -0.61
CA HIS A 65 24.79 12.76 -0.47
C HIS A 65 24.10 13.31 -1.72
N LEU A 66 24.64 14.38 -2.32
CA LEU A 66 24.14 14.97 -3.56
C LEU A 66 24.24 14.00 -4.74
N ALA A 67 25.28 13.17 -4.80
CA ALA A 67 25.37 12.12 -5.82
C ALA A 67 24.26 11.07 -5.65
N VAL A 68 23.94 10.67 -4.42
CA VAL A 68 22.81 9.76 -4.14
C VAL A 68 21.48 10.40 -4.54
N LEU A 69 21.25 11.65 -4.13
CA LEU A 69 20.04 12.40 -4.46
C LEU A 69 19.89 12.62 -5.97
N SER A 70 20.99 12.84 -6.68
CA SER A 70 20.98 13.02 -8.13
C SER A 70 20.65 11.73 -8.88
N ARG A 71 21.18 10.58 -8.43
CA ARG A 71 20.81 9.27 -8.99
C ARG A 71 19.33 8.98 -8.80
N ALA A 72 18.79 9.27 -7.62
CA ALA A 72 17.36 9.16 -7.34
C ALA A 72 16.49 10.23 -8.05
N GLY A 73 17.10 11.12 -8.85
CA GLY A 73 16.43 12.20 -9.58
C GLY A 73 15.73 13.24 -8.70
N LEU A 74 16.20 13.40 -7.46
CA LEU A 74 15.68 14.40 -6.50
C LEU A 74 16.41 15.74 -6.60
N VAL A 75 17.59 15.77 -7.22
CA VAL A 75 18.34 17.00 -7.51
C VAL A 75 18.97 16.94 -8.88
N THR A 76 19.19 18.11 -9.48
CA THR A 76 20.01 18.29 -10.68
C THR A 76 21.21 19.16 -10.38
N ALA A 77 22.31 18.93 -11.08
CA ALA A 77 23.55 19.70 -10.96
C ALA A 77 23.84 20.45 -12.26
N ARG A 78 24.06 21.76 -12.17
CA ARG A 78 24.53 22.59 -13.28
C ARG A 78 25.88 23.19 -12.91
N ARG A 79 26.84 23.07 -13.82
CA ARG A 79 28.15 23.70 -13.65
C ARG A 79 28.03 25.19 -13.96
N GLU A 80 28.36 26.03 -12.98
CA GLU A 80 28.37 27.49 -13.11
C GLU A 80 29.77 27.99 -12.72
N GLY A 81 30.59 28.25 -13.75
CA GLY A 81 32.00 28.59 -13.59
C GLY A 81 32.81 27.43 -13.00
N ARG A 82 33.39 27.65 -11.82
CA ARG A 82 34.26 26.67 -11.12
C ARG A 82 33.49 25.75 -10.16
N GLU A 83 32.22 26.02 -9.89
CA GLU A 83 31.41 25.25 -8.93
C GLU A 83 30.22 24.56 -9.60
N ALA A 84 29.81 23.41 -9.04
CA ALA A 84 28.54 22.79 -9.34
C ALA A 84 27.47 23.37 -8.42
N ARG A 85 26.38 23.85 -9.02
CA ARG A 85 25.19 24.31 -8.31
C ARG A 85 24.06 23.30 -8.47
N TYR A 86 23.38 23.03 -7.37
CA TYR A 86 22.33 22.02 -7.26
C TYR A 86 20.97 22.69 -7.06
N THR A 87 19.94 22.09 -7.63
CA THR A 87 18.53 22.50 -7.48
C THR A 87 17.67 21.25 -7.27
N VAL A 88 16.64 21.36 -6.43
CA VAL A 88 15.68 20.27 -6.15
C VAL A 88 14.77 20.01 -7.35
N LEU A 89 14.46 18.74 -7.60
CA LEU A 89 13.47 18.28 -8.56
C LEU A 89 12.31 17.60 -7.82
N THR A 90 11.07 17.95 -8.16
CA THR A 90 9.87 17.46 -7.47
C THR A 90 9.15 16.33 -8.21
N GLU A 91 9.51 16.08 -9.46
CA GLU A 91 8.78 15.16 -10.34
C GLU A 91 8.73 13.74 -9.79
N ARG A 92 9.88 13.19 -9.39
CA ARG A 92 9.95 11.85 -8.79
C ARG A 92 9.31 11.76 -7.41
N LEU A 93 9.34 12.84 -6.63
CA LEU A 93 8.59 12.89 -5.35
C LEU A 93 7.09 12.72 -5.58
N GLY A 94 6.53 13.37 -6.59
CA GLY A 94 5.12 13.24 -6.94
C GLY A 94 4.74 11.83 -7.38
N VAL A 95 5.61 11.15 -8.13
CA VAL A 95 5.42 9.74 -8.51
C VAL A 95 5.40 8.84 -7.26
N THR A 96 6.38 9.00 -6.37
CA THR A 96 6.48 8.24 -5.13
C THR A 96 5.28 8.48 -4.20
N ALA A 97 4.84 9.73 -4.05
CA ALA A 97 3.66 10.06 -3.24
C ALA A 97 2.41 9.35 -3.76
N ARG A 98 2.14 9.41 -5.08
CA ARG A 98 0.99 8.72 -5.67
C ARG A 98 1.07 7.20 -5.51
N TRP A 99 2.27 6.63 -5.55
CA TRP A 99 2.45 5.19 -5.28
C TRP A 99 2.08 4.86 -3.82
N MET A 100 2.56 5.65 -2.85
CA MET A 100 2.21 5.48 -1.44
C MET A 100 0.70 5.56 -1.20
N ASP A 101 0.02 6.54 -1.82
CA ASP A 101 -1.42 6.73 -1.69
C ASP A 101 -2.21 5.53 -2.20
N ARG A 102 -1.79 4.96 -3.36
CA ARG A 102 -2.39 3.74 -3.90
C ARG A 102 -2.17 2.55 -2.97
N THR A 103 -0.94 2.36 -2.50
CA THR A 103 -0.61 1.26 -1.59
C THR A 103 -1.41 1.33 -0.28
N ALA A 104 -1.56 2.53 0.30
CA ALA A 104 -2.37 2.73 1.49
C ALA A 104 -3.86 2.40 1.23
N SER A 105 -4.41 2.89 0.12
CA SER A 105 -5.80 2.64 -0.27
C SER A 105 -6.09 1.15 -0.47
N ASP A 106 -5.16 0.41 -1.08
CA ASP A 106 -5.28 -1.04 -1.27
C ASP A 106 -5.31 -1.79 0.06
N TRP A 107 -4.50 -1.37 1.03
CA TRP A 107 -4.49 -1.97 2.37
C TRP A 107 -5.78 -1.66 3.13
N ASP A 108 -6.29 -0.43 3.04
CA ASP A 108 -7.56 -0.04 3.65
C ASP A 108 -8.72 -0.88 3.09
N ALA A 109 -8.77 -1.08 1.77
CA ALA A 109 -9.78 -1.91 1.12
C ALA A 109 -9.72 -3.38 1.57
N ARG A 110 -8.50 -3.95 1.67
CA ARG A 110 -8.29 -5.32 2.15
C ARG A 110 -8.72 -5.47 3.62
N LEU A 111 -8.36 -4.50 4.46
CA LEU A 111 -8.74 -4.50 5.87
C LEU A 111 -10.27 -4.39 6.04
N ALA A 112 -10.92 -3.55 5.23
CA ALA A 112 -12.38 -3.42 5.21
C ALA A 112 -13.07 -4.73 4.82
N ALA A 113 -12.54 -5.46 3.82
CA ALA A 113 -13.07 -6.77 3.43
C ALA A 113 -12.94 -7.82 4.54
N ILE A 114 -11.79 -7.86 5.23
CA ILE A 114 -11.58 -8.74 6.38
C ILE A 114 -12.56 -8.41 7.50
N LYS A 115 -12.75 -7.12 7.79
CA LYS A 115 -13.70 -6.65 8.79
C LYS A 115 -15.13 -7.10 8.47
N GLN A 116 -15.58 -6.92 7.22
CA GLN A 116 -16.92 -7.36 6.81
C GLN A 116 -17.10 -8.89 6.93
N LEU A 117 -16.07 -9.68 6.61
CA LEU A 117 -16.13 -11.13 6.76
C LEU A 117 -16.25 -11.54 8.24
N ALA A 118 -15.52 -10.87 9.13
CA ALA A 118 -15.55 -11.13 10.56
C ALA A 118 -16.84 -10.67 11.25
N GLU A 119 -17.45 -9.58 10.76
CA GLU A 119 -18.68 -8.99 11.30
C GLU A 119 -19.96 -9.59 10.69
N ARG A 120 -19.85 -10.51 9.72
CA ARG A 120 -21.02 -11.22 9.18
C ARG A 120 -21.68 -12.00 10.33
N PRO A 121 -22.93 -11.65 10.72
CA PRO A 121 -23.61 -12.38 11.76
C PRO A 121 -23.79 -13.83 11.31
N ALA A 122 -23.48 -14.77 12.20
CA ALA A 122 -23.78 -16.18 12.03
C ALA A 122 -25.30 -16.36 12.14
N THR A 123 -26.02 -16.14 11.04
CA THR A 123 -27.46 -16.38 10.91
C THR A 123 -27.65 -16.56 9.40
N GLU A 124 -28.01 -17.72 8.86
CA GLU A 124 -28.87 -18.80 9.33
C GLU A 124 -28.34 -20.15 8.82
N GLN A 125 -27.98 -21.06 9.72
CA GLN A 125 -27.83 -22.49 9.43
C GLN A 125 -28.33 -23.24 10.67
N GLY A 126 -29.65 -23.28 10.82
CA GLY A 126 -30.33 -24.06 11.84
C GLY A 126 -31.68 -23.49 12.25
N ALA A 127 -32.73 -23.73 11.47
CA ALA A 127 -34.11 -23.68 11.95
C ALA A 127 -35.10 -24.39 10.99
N ASP A 128 -34.76 -25.59 10.49
CA ASP A 128 -35.78 -26.59 10.16
C ASP A 128 -35.72 -27.65 11.27
N THR A 129 -36.16 -27.24 12.45
CA THR A 129 -36.49 -28.14 13.55
C THR A 129 -37.78 -28.86 13.20
N ASP A 130 -37.66 -30.19 13.10
CA ASP A 130 -38.63 -31.16 13.61
C ASP A 130 -39.69 -30.53 14.52
N SER A 131 -40.90 -30.37 14.01
CA SER A 131 -42.09 -30.29 14.84
C SER A 131 -43.32 -30.70 14.02
N ASP A 132 -43.52 -32.00 13.84
CA ASP A 132 -44.88 -32.53 13.73
C ASP A 132 -44.96 -33.89 14.43
N THR A 133 -45.02 -33.85 15.76
CA THR A 133 -45.40 -34.99 16.60
C THR A 133 -46.19 -34.48 17.81
N GLY A 134 -47.46 -34.89 17.85
CA GLY A 134 -48.42 -34.73 18.95
C GLY A 134 -49.70 -34.06 18.45
N GLY A 135 -50.85 -34.70 18.26
CA GLY A 135 -51.39 -35.94 18.83
C GLY A 135 -52.71 -35.63 19.56
N SER A 136 -53.84 -35.96 18.95
CA SER A 136 -55.13 -36.28 19.62
C SER A 136 -56.20 -36.53 18.56
N SER A 137 -56.73 -37.76 18.44
CA SER A 137 -57.87 -38.30 19.21
C SER A 137 -59.22 -37.96 18.57
N ASN A 138 -59.85 -38.99 17.99
CA ASN A 138 -61.27 -39.35 18.12
C ASN A 138 -61.36 -40.80 17.58
N ASP A 139 -61.55 -41.80 18.42
CA ASP A 139 -62.78 -42.15 19.12
C ASP A 139 -63.93 -42.56 18.17
N THR A 140 -64.18 -43.87 18.21
CA THR A 140 -65.43 -44.60 17.98
C THR A 140 -66.09 -44.60 16.58
N GLY A 141 -66.07 -45.79 15.97
CA GLY A 141 -66.86 -46.12 14.79
C GLY A 141 -66.69 -47.58 14.36
N SER A 142 -67.15 -48.51 15.20
CA SER A 142 -67.38 -49.92 14.84
C SER A 142 -68.46 -50.05 13.77
N ASP A 143 -68.18 -50.71 12.63
CA ASP A 143 -69.19 -51.38 11.82
C ASP A 143 -68.56 -52.44 10.89
N THR A 144 -69.41 -53.28 10.32
CA THR A 144 -69.32 -54.73 10.15
C THR A 144 -69.08 -55.19 8.70
N GLY A 145 -68.78 -56.50 8.53
CA GLY A 145 -69.07 -57.29 7.29
C GLY A 145 -67.83 -57.66 6.47
N THR A 146 -67.39 -58.93 6.40
CA THR A 146 -67.93 -60.03 5.56
C THR A 146 -67.83 -59.70 4.06
N GLY A 147 -67.13 -60.40 3.16
CA GLY A 147 -66.42 -61.69 3.11
C GLY A 147 -65.71 -61.83 1.74
N PRO A 148 -65.11 -62.98 1.40
CA PRO A 148 -64.24 -63.12 0.23
C PRO A 148 -64.97 -63.66 -1.01
N GLY A 149 -64.48 -63.30 -2.19
CA GLY A 149 -64.82 -63.86 -3.49
C GLY A 149 -63.70 -63.63 -4.48
#